data_AF-A0A8D8RYW4-F1
#
_entry.id   AF-A0A8D8RYW4-F1
#
_cell.length_a   1.000
_cell.length_b   1.000
_cell.length_c   1.000
_cell.angle_alpha   90.00
_cell.angle_beta   90.00
_cell.angle_gamma   90.00
#
_symmetry.space_group_name_H-M   'P 1'
#
loop_
_entity.id
_entity.type
_entity.pdbx_description
1 polymer ?
#
loop_
_entity_poly.entity_id
_entity_poly.type
_entity_poly.pdbx_seq_one_letter_code
_entity_poly.pdbx_strand_id
1 'polypeptide(L)'
;MSWIVCQLLYSKIQSVMNYRFLVVNIVFYFACGGLQLLRFMIHVQMDIGYQYVRFYTTLLTCVLCFVLSFTLIYIVVNEMKPNHNPINFEFETYVHDSSTWYSRVTFFWLVPLLRLGYNTPLELENLGQLPAREKSSVQYEKFRALYNAKKSENKPVSLWRCYLEGYWGSFVLGGILKLCGDCVGVVAPVGISVVVQYVQDPPVKYSRIDAVTVSEFLSNGYVMAVIVFISSIAQGSFSQASTHILNV
;
A
#
# COMPACT_ATOMS: atom_id res chain seq x y z
N MET A 1 20.55 -2.17 -2.31
CA MET A 1 20.97 -3.34 -1.51
C MET A 1 20.31 -3.37 -0.13
N SER A 2 20.38 -2.32 0.69
CA SER A 2 19.79 -2.29 2.05
C SER A 2 18.28 -2.55 2.10
N TRP A 3 17.50 -1.96 1.19
CA TRP A 3 16.03 -2.13 1.18
C TRP A 3 15.59 -3.58 0.93
N ILE A 4 16.25 -4.30 0.00
CA ILE A 4 15.93 -5.70 -0.33
C ILE A 4 16.19 -6.59 0.89
N VAL A 5 17.30 -6.36 1.59
CA VAL A 5 17.64 -7.11 2.81
C VAL A 5 16.59 -6.86 3.91
N CYS A 6 16.15 -5.61 4.09
CA CYS A 6 15.06 -5.28 5.03
C CYS A 6 13.75 -6.01 4.68
N GLN A 7 13.39 -6.12 3.40
CA GLN A 7 12.19 -6.85 2.97
C GLN A 7 12.32 -8.36 3.17
N LEU A 8 13.50 -8.94 2.91
CA LEU A 8 13.77 -10.35 3.19
C LEU A 8 13.70 -10.65 4.69
N LEU A 9 14.27 -9.77 5.52
CA LEU A 9 14.17 -9.85 6.97
C LEU A 9 12.71 -9.75 7.42
N TYR A 10 11.92 -8.83 6.84
CA TYR A 10 10.47 -8.71 7.12
C TYR A 10 9.70 -9.98 6.76
N SER A 11 9.95 -10.58 5.60
CA SER A 11 9.34 -11.86 5.20
C SER A 11 9.73 -13.00 6.15
N LYS A 12 11.00 -13.02 6.60
CA LYS A 12 11.46 -14.00 7.59
C LYS A 12 10.85 -13.75 8.97
N ILE A 13 10.63 -12.49 9.36
CA ILE A 13 9.91 -12.12 10.58
C ILE A 13 8.49 -12.66 10.55
N GLN A 14 7.77 -12.49 9.43
CA GLN A 14 6.40 -12.95 9.32
C GLN A 14 6.26 -14.48 9.36
N SER A 15 7.28 -15.22 8.95
CA SER A 15 7.30 -16.70 9.03
C SER A 15 7.80 -17.25 10.37
N VAL A 16 8.77 -16.59 11.03
CA VAL A 16 9.40 -17.09 12.28
C VAL A 16 8.83 -16.41 13.52
N MET A 17 8.01 -15.36 13.38
CA MET A 17 7.40 -14.60 14.48
C MET A 17 8.41 -14.05 15.51
N ASN A 18 9.66 -13.79 15.09
CA ASN A 18 10.72 -13.34 15.99
C ASN A 18 10.87 -11.81 15.98
N TYR A 19 10.54 -11.16 17.10
CA TYR A 19 10.56 -9.71 17.26
C TYR A 19 11.96 -9.08 17.15
N ARG A 20 13.04 -9.82 17.42
CA ARG A 20 14.41 -9.27 17.45
C ARG A 20 14.83 -8.71 16.09
N PHE A 21 14.45 -9.37 15.00
CA PHE A 21 14.73 -8.88 13.64
C PHE A 21 13.90 -7.65 13.27
N LEU A 22 12.70 -7.50 13.86
CA LEU A 22 11.83 -6.35 13.62
C LEU A 22 12.41 -5.10 14.30
N VAL A 23 12.93 -5.25 15.52
CA VAL A 23 13.65 -4.17 16.24
C VAL A 23 14.87 -3.69 15.44
N VAL A 24 15.65 -4.59 14.82
CA VAL A 24 16.78 -4.21 13.96
C VAL A 24 16.33 -3.33 12.80
N ASN A 25 15.21 -3.67 12.15
CA ASN A 25 14.66 -2.86 11.05
C ASN A 25 14.16 -1.49 11.54
N ILE A 26 13.51 -1.43 12.71
CA ILE A 26 13.06 -0.16 13.32
C ILE A 26 14.25 0.78 13.54
N VAL A 27 15.31 0.29 14.19
CA VAL A 27 16.51 1.09 14.49
C VAL A 27 17.18 1.55 13.21
N PHE A 28 17.28 0.68 12.21
CA PHE A 28 17.84 1.02 10.90
C PHE A 28 17.06 2.14 10.20
N TYR A 29 15.73 2.01 10.07
CA TYR A 29 14.91 3.02 9.41
C TYR A 29 14.87 4.34 10.20
N PHE A 30 14.88 4.27 11.53
CA PHE A 30 14.92 5.47 12.38
C PHE A 30 16.25 6.22 12.23
N ALA A 31 17.37 5.51 12.27
CA ALA A 31 18.69 6.10 12.05
C ALA A 31 18.83 6.70 10.64
N CYS A 32 18.34 5.98 9.62
CA CYS A 32 18.30 6.48 8.24
C CYS A 32 17.44 7.76 8.13
N GLY A 33 16.24 7.77 8.73
CA GLY A 33 15.37 8.95 8.78
C GLY A 33 16.04 10.14 9.44
N GLY A 34 16.73 9.92 10.57
CA GLY A 34 17.52 10.94 11.27
C GLY A 34 18.66 11.52 10.43
N LEU A 35 19.44 10.67 9.75
CA LEU A 35 20.51 11.13 8.85
C LEU A 35 19.97 11.94 7.67
N GLN A 36 18.82 11.55 7.11
CA GLN A 36 18.19 12.29 6.01
C GLN A 36 17.56 13.60 6.51
N LEU A 37 17.05 13.64 7.74
CA LEU A 37 16.59 14.88 8.37
C LEU A 37 17.74 15.86 8.56
N LEU A 38 18.90 15.40 9.06
CA LEU A 38 20.09 16.26 9.18
C LEU A 38 20.53 16.80 7.81
N ARG A 39 20.55 15.95 6.78
CA ARG A 39 20.83 16.39 5.40
C ARG A 39 19.82 17.40 4.90
N PHE A 40 18.53 17.20 5.15
CA PHE A 40 17.47 18.13 4.79
C PHE A 40 17.66 19.48 5.50
N MET A 41 17.96 19.48 6.80
CA MET A 41 18.25 20.70 7.57
C MET A 41 19.46 21.45 7.02
N ILE A 42 20.52 20.74 6.62
CA ILE A 42 21.68 21.34 5.94
C ILE A 42 21.26 21.97 4.61
N HIS A 43 20.38 21.33 3.84
CA HIS A 43 19.89 21.92 2.58
C HIS A 43 19.11 23.22 2.81
N VAL A 44 18.30 23.27 3.88
CA VAL A 44 17.56 24.47 4.28
C VAL A 44 18.53 25.57 4.75
N GLN A 45 19.57 25.24 5.51
CA GLN A 45 20.56 26.21 6.00
C GLN A 45 21.44 26.77 4.90
N MET A 46 21.80 25.94 3.91
CA MET A 46 22.61 26.33 2.75
C MET A 46 21.79 27.03 1.66
N ASP A 47 20.51 27.31 1.92
CA ASP A 47 19.54 27.90 0.98
C ASP A 47 19.56 27.21 -0.40
N ILE A 48 19.66 25.87 -0.39
CA ILE A 48 19.58 25.08 -1.62
C ILE A 48 18.16 25.26 -2.17
N GLY A 49 18.06 25.97 -3.29
CA GLY A 49 16.79 26.39 -3.86
C GLY A 49 15.79 25.24 -4.04
N TYR A 50 14.53 25.53 -3.76
CA TYR A 50 13.36 24.66 -4.01
C TYR A 50 13.19 24.28 -5.49
N GLN A 51 14.00 24.85 -6.39
CA GLN A 51 14.03 24.48 -7.80
C GLN A 51 14.70 23.12 -8.07
N TYR A 52 15.49 22.59 -7.13
CA TYR A 52 16.29 21.37 -7.33
C TYR A 52 15.59 20.09 -6.86
N VAL A 53 15.70 19.01 -7.65
CA VAL A 53 15.09 17.70 -7.34
C VAL A 53 15.63 17.08 -6.05
N ARG A 54 16.90 17.35 -5.76
CA ARG A 54 17.59 16.82 -4.57
C ARG A 54 16.88 17.23 -3.27
N PHE A 55 16.29 18.42 -3.23
CA PHE A 55 15.53 18.89 -2.08
C PHE A 55 14.32 17.98 -1.80
N TYR A 56 13.45 17.79 -2.80
CA TYR A 56 12.24 16.99 -2.68
C TYR A 56 12.52 15.49 -2.46
N THR A 57 13.53 14.94 -3.13
CA THR A 57 13.92 13.53 -2.94
C THR A 57 14.48 13.26 -1.55
N THR A 58 15.24 14.20 -0.97
CA THR A 58 15.72 14.08 0.42
C THR A 58 14.56 14.16 1.41
N LEU A 59 13.64 15.11 1.21
CA LEU A 59 12.44 15.22 2.04
C LEU A 59 11.57 13.95 1.98
N LEU A 60 11.28 13.46 0.76
CA LEU A 60 10.47 12.27 0.54
C LEU A 60 11.09 11.04 1.20
N THR A 61 12.40 10.82 1.00
CA THR A 61 13.09 9.68 1.63
C THR A 61 13.11 9.77 3.15
N CYS A 62 13.26 10.98 3.72
CA CYS A 62 13.17 11.21 5.16
C CYS A 62 11.78 10.82 5.71
N VAL A 63 10.71 11.33 5.10
CA VAL A 63 9.32 11.03 5.50
C VAL A 63 9.04 9.53 5.40
N LEU A 64 9.41 8.89 4.29
CA LEU A 64 9.20 7.46 4.09
C LEU A 64 9.93 6.60 5.15
N CYS A 65 11.17 6.96 5.51
CA CYS A 65 11.90 6.24 6.55
C CYS A 65 11.22 6.33 7.92
N PHE A 66 10.72 7.51 8.31
CA PHE A 66 10.00 7.68 9.57
C PHE A 66 8.66 6.96 9.56
N VAL A 67 7.86 7.08 8.49
CA VAL A 67 6.57 6.37 8.36
C VAL A 67 6.76 4.86 8.49
N LEU A 68 7.77 4.29 7.81
CA LEU A 68 8.11 2.87 7.94
C LEU A 68 8.51 2.51 9.37
N SER A 69 9.37 3.30 10.01
CA SER A 69 9.79 3.07 11.39
C SER A 69 8.59 3.07 12.36
N PHE A 70 7.71 4.06 12.27
CA PHE A 70 6.51 4.15 13.12
C PHE A 70 5.52 3.01 12.86
N THR A 71 5.32 2.61 11.61
CA THR A 71 4.46 1.48 11.26
C THR A 71 5.00 0.18 11.86
N LEU A 72 6.31 -0.03 11.81
CA LEU A 72 6.96 -1.20 12.43
C LEU A 72 6.83 -1.17 13.96
N ILE A 73 6.97 0.00 14.61
CA ILE A 73 6.73 0.16 16.05
C ILE A 73 5.27 -0.19 16.39
N TYR A 74 4.31 0.31 15.61
CA TYR A 74 2.89 -0.01 15.79
C TYR A 74 2.64 -1.53 15.73
N ILE A 75 3.23 -2.22 14.75
CA ILE A 75 3.12 -3.68 14.62
C ILE A 75 3.67 -4.41 15.86
N VAL A 76 4.83 -3.99 16.37
CA VAL A 76 5.41 -4.60 17.59
C VAL A 76 4.50 -4.42 18.80
N VAL A 77 3.92 -3.23 18.97
CA VAL A 77 3.12 -2.90 20.14
C VAL A 77 1.74 -3.55 20.10
N ASN A 78 1.10 -3.58 18.93
CA ASN A 78 -0.32 -3.95 18.80
C ASN A 78 -0.52 -5.38 18.29
N GLU A 79 0.28 -5.84 17.33
CA GLU A 79 0.06 -7.12 16.64
C GLU A 79 0.87 -8.26 17.27
N MET A 80 2.06 -7.99 17.79
CA MET A 80 2.95 -9.01 18.39
C MET A 80 2.62 -9.33 19.85
N LYS A 81 1.35 -9.25 20.25
CA LYS A 81 0.90 -9.84 21.53
C LYS A 81 0.86 -11.37 21.37
N PRO A 82 1.38 -12.15 22.34
CA PRO A 82 1.55 -13.60 22.25
C PRO A 82 0.22 -14.33 22.46
N ASN A 83 -0.83 -13.94 21.73
CA ASN A 83 -2.14 -14.57 21.81
C ASN A 83 -2.68 -14.87 20.41
N HIS A 84 -1.79 -15.26 19.50
CA HIS A 84 -2.19 -15.93 18.28
C HIS A 84 -2.29 -17.41 18.61
N ASN A 85 -3.52 -17.91 18.77
CA ASN A 85 -3.75 -19.34 18.61
C ASN A 85 -3.18 -19.73 17.24
N PRO A 86 -2.36 -20.78 17.13
CA PRO A 86 -1.90 -21.24 15.83
C PRO A 86 -3.16 -21.51 14.99
N ILE A 87 -3.40 -20.65 14.00
CA ILE A 87 -4.47 -20.87 13.04
C ILE A 87 -4.14 -22.21 12.39
N ASN A 88 -5.05 -23.18 12.49
CA ASN A 88 -4.93 -24.44 11.78
C ASN A 88 -5.01 -24.13 10.29
N PHE A 89 -3.87 -23.87 9.66
CA PHE A 89 -3.72 -23.57 8.23
C PHE A 89 -4.19 -24.70 7.31
N GLU A 90 -4.60 -25.84 7.88
CA GLU A 90 -4.98 -27.04 7.16
C GLU A 90 -6.30 -26.89 6.36
N PHE A 91 -7.08 -25.82 6.58
CA PHE A 91 -8.41 -25.64 5.94
C PHE A 91 -8.74 -24.23 5.40
N GLU A 92 -7.82 -23.27 5.44
CA GLU A 92 -8.07 -21.90 4.93
C GLU A 92 -7.29 -21.64 3.63
N THR A 93 -7.98 -21.72 2.49
CA THR A 93 -7.41 -21.36 1.17
C THR A 93 -7.47 -19.85 0.92
N TYR A 94 -8.48 -19.16 1.46
CA TYR A 94 -8.58 -17.71 1.43
C TYR A 94 -7.82 -17.09 2.61
N VAL A 95 -6.62 -16.58 2.35
CA VAL A 95 -5.69 -16.07 3.38
C VAL A 95 -5.26 -14.63 3.10
N HIS A 96 -6.15 -13.82 2.54
CA HIS A 96 -5.86 -12.41 2.23
C HIS A 96 -5.38 -11.66 3.49
N ASP A 97 -6.13 -11.74 4.59
CA ASP A 97 -5.85 -10.97 5.82
C ASP A 97 -4.68 -11.49 6.65
N SER A 98 -4.25 -12.73 6.47
CA SER A 98 -3.09 -13.33 7.13
C SER A 98 -1.82 -13.26 6.28
N SER A 99 -1.94 -12.92 5.00
CA SER A 99 -0.82 -12.80 4.06
C SER A 99 0.08 -11.60 4.32
N THR A 100 1.32 -11.66 3.80
CA THR A 100 2.25 -10.52 3.81
C THR A 100 1.69 -9.34 3.02
N TRP A 101 2.12 -8.12 3.35
CA TRP A 101 1.61 -6.90 2.68
C TRP A 101 1.79 -6.95 1.15
N TYR A 102 2.94 -7.45 0.67
CA TYR A 102 3.20 -7.61 -0.76
C TYR A 102 2.27 -8.67 -1.40
N SER A 103 2.04 -9.78 -0.69
CA SER A 103 1.14 -10.83 -1.16
C SER A 103 -0.31 -10.35 -1.23
N ARG A 104 -0.76 -9.46 -0.33
CA ARG A 104 -2.06 -8.80 -0.41
C ARG A 104 -2.19 -7.92 -1.65
N VAL A 105 -1.22 -7.03 -1.85
CA VAL A 105 -1.23 -6.07 -2.97
C VAL A 105 -1.17 -6.77 -4.33
N THR A 106 -0.39 -7.84 -4.44
CA THR A 106 -0.19 -8.59 -5.71
C THR A 106 -1.09 -9.80 -5.85
N PHE A 107 -1.95 -10.08 -4.86
CA PHE A 107 -2.74 -11.31 -4.76
C PHE A 107 -1.90 -12.59 -4.89
N PHE A 108 -0.64 -12.57 -4.44
CA PHE A 108 0.26 -13.71 -4.60
C PHE A 108 -0.21 -14.95 -3.83
N TRP A 109 -0.96 -14.76 -2.75
CA TRP A 109 -1.58 -15.83 -1.97
C TRP A 109 -2.57 -16.67 -2.78
N LEU A 110 -3.12 -16.14 -3.88
CA LEU A 110 -4.05 -16.84 -4.76
C LEU A 110 -3.31 -17.82 -5.71
N VAL A 111 -2.02 -17.60 -5.96
CA VAL A 111 -1.24 -18.36 -6.95
C VAL A 111 -1.21 -19.88 -6.71
N PRO A 112 -1.06 -20.41 -5.48
CA PRO A 112 -1.13 -21.84 -5.23
C PRO A 112 -2.48 -22.46 -5.64
N LEU A 113 -3.59 -21.77 -5.36
CA LEU A 113 -4.94 -22.22 -5.75
C LEU A 113 -5.10 -22.22 -7.27
N LEU A 114 -4.61 -21.19 -7.96
CA LEU A 114 -4.63 -21.13 -9.43
C LEU A 114 -3.80 -22.25 -10.06
N ARG A 115 -2.63 -22.56 -9.47
CA ARG A 115 -1.81 -23.69 -9.93
C ARG A 115 -2.50 -25.03 -9.69
N LEU A 116 -3.21 -25.21 -8.57
CA LEU A 116 -4.01 -26.40 -8.32
C LEU A 116 -5.10 -26.54 -9.39
N GLY A 117 -5.87 -25.47 -9.64
CA GLY A 117 -6.91 -25.46 -10.66
C GLY A 117 -6.43 -25.65 -12.10
N TYR A 118 -5.18 -25.31 -12.40
CA TYR A 118 -4.54 -25.62 -13.68
C TYR A 118 -4.27 -27.12 -13.85
N ASN A 119 -3.87 -27.80 -12.78
CA ASN A 119 -3.51 -29.22 -12.84
C ASN A 119 -4.72 -30.14 -12.66
N THR A 120 -5.69 -29.75 -11.84
CA THR A 120 -6.86 -30.54 -11.47
C THR A 120 -8.09 -29.63 -11.37
N PRO A 121 -9.26 -30.03 -11.89
CA PRO A 121 -10.50 -29.29 -11.68
C PRO A 121 -10.74 -29.05 -10.19
N LEU A 122 -11.04 -27.81 -9.80
CA LEU A 122 -11.26 -27.45 -8.40
C LEU A 122 -12.61 -27.97 -7.93
N GLU A 123 -12.60 -28.66 -6.80
CA GLU A 123 -13.78 -29.08 -6.06
C GLU A 123 -14.01 -28.15 -4.84
N LEU A 124 -15.19 -28.25 -4.21
CA LEU A 124 -15.59 -27.33 -3.13
C LEU A 124 -14.66 -27.45 -1.92
N GLU A 125 -14.15 -28.65 -1.68
CA GLU A 125 -13.22 -29.02 -0.63
C GLU A 125 -11.88 -28.30 -0.77
N ASN A 126 -11.48 -27.93 -2.00
CA ASN A 126 -10.22 -27.23 -2.27
C ASN A 126 -10.29 -25.73 -1.95
N LEU A 127 -11.49 -25.15 -1.88
CA LEU A 127 -11.68 -23.70 -1.66
C LEU A 127 -11.56 -23.30 -0.19
N GLY A 128 -11.52 -24.28 0.72
CA GLY A 128 -11.40 -24.04 2.16
C GLY A 128 -12.59 -23.27 2.75
N GLN A 129 -12.43 -22.79 3.98
CA GLN A 129 -13.45 -21.97 4.64
C GLN A 129 -13.19 -20.47 4.50
N LEU A 130 -14.28 -19.70 4.47
CA LEU A 130 -14.23 -18.24 4.57
C LEU A 130 -13.80 -17.79 5.97
N PRO A 131 -12.98 -16.72 6.09
CA PRO A 131 -12.63 -16.14 7.38
C PRO A 131 -13.88 -15.72 8.15
N ALA A 132 -13.82 -15.83 9.48
CA ALA A 132 -14.95 -15.50 10.34
C ALA A 132 -15.54 -14.11 10.09
N ARG A 133 -14.70 -13.12 9.79
CA ARG A 133 -15.10 -11.73 9.48
C ARG A 133 -16.00 -11.64 8.25
N GLU A 134 -15.81 -12.50 7.25
CA GLU A 134 -16.53 -12.46 5.97
C GLU A 134 -17.75 -13.39 5.95
N LYS A 135 -17.99 -14.15 7.03
CA LYS A 135 -19.16 -15.04 7.14
C LYS A 135 -20.45 -14.23 7.19
N SER A 136 -21.45 -14.68 6.44
CA SER A 136 -22.77 -14.06 6.36
C SER A 136 -23.47 -13.95 7.73
N SER A 137 -23.28 -14.94 8.61
CA SER A 137 -23.83 -14.90 9.98
C SER A 137 -23.26 -13.76 10.81
N VAL A 138 -21.95 -13.49 10.71
CA VAL A 138 -21.28 -12.39 11.41
C VAL A 138 -21.73 -11.05 10.85
N GLN A 139 -21.83 -10.93 9.53
CA GLN A 139 -22.33 -9.71 8.87
C GLN A 139 -23.81 -9.44 9.21
N TYR A 140 -24.63 -10.50 9.27
CA TYR A 140 -26.02 -10.42 9.68
C TYR A 140 -26.14 -9.94 11.12
N GLU A 141 -25.40 -10.51 12.08
CA GLU A 141 -25.46 -10.08 13.48
C GLU A 141 -24.97 -8.64 13.66
N LYS A 142 -23.93 -8.22 12.93
CA LYS A 142 -23.48 -6.81 12.89
C LYS A 142 -24.60 -5.88 12.42
N PHE A 143 -25.25 -6.20 11.30
CA PHE A 143 -26.34 -5.40 10.77
C PHE A 143 -27.58 -5.41 11.69
N ARG A 144 -27.91 -6.57 12.27
CA ARG A 144 -29.02 -6.76 13.20
C ARG A 144 -28.83 -5.94 14.47
N ALA A 145 -27.61 -5.87 15.01
CA ALA A 145 -27.30 -5.03 16.15
C ALA A 145 -27.56 -3.54 15.86
N LEU A 146 -27.11 -3.04 14.70
CA LEU A 146 -27.37 -1.66 14.25
C LEU A 146 -28.87 -1.38 14.04
N TYR A 147 -29.59 -2.34 13.47
CA TYR A 147 -31.04 -2.24 13.28
C TYR A 147 -31.79 -2.17 14.62
N ASN A 148 -31.48 -3.06 15.56
CA ASN A 148 -32.12 -3.11 16.87
C ASN A 148 -31.85 -1.84 17.69
N ALA A 149 -30.62 -1.31 17.62
CA ALA A 149 -30.23 -0.06 18.28
C ALA A 149 -31.06 1.14 17.79
N LYS A 150 -31.40 1.19 16.49
CA LYS A 150 -32.27 2.25 15.94
C LYS A 150 -33.75 2.01 16.21
N LYS A 151 -34.17 0.73 16.27
CA LYS A 151 -35.55 0.37 16.56
C LYS A 151 -35.97 0.77 17.98
N SER A 152 -35.05 0.72 18.95
CA SER A 152 -35.33 1.16 20.32
C SER A 152 -35.59 2.67 20.46
N GLU A 153 -35.32 3.48 19.42
CA GLU A 153 -35.59 4.91 19.41
C GLU A 153 -37.05 5.29 19.06
N ASN A 154 -37.96 4.31 18.90
CA ASN A 154 -39.38 4.53 18.53
C ASN A 154 -39.60 5.36 17.25
N LYS A 155 -38.61 5.38 16.34
CA LYS A 155 -38.67 6.05 15.03
C LYS A 155 -38.75 5.01 13.90
N PRO A 156 -39.32 5.37 12.74
CA PRO A 156 -39.25 4.52 11.55
C PRO A 156 -37.78 4.27 11.18
N VAL A 157 -37.38 3.01 11.16
CA VAL A 157 -35.99 2.61 10.88
C VAL A 157 -35.80 2.46 9.37
N SER A 158 -34.88 3.25 8.81
CA SER A 158 -34.47 3.11 7.41
C SER A 158 -33.34 2.09 7.29
N LEU A 159 -33.58 0.99 6.57
CA LEU A 159 -32.56 -0.04 6.30
C LEU A 159 -31.33 0.55 5.59
N TRP A 160 -31.54 1.48 4.66
CA TRP A 160 -30.46 2.22 3.99
C TRP A 160 -29.52 2.94 4.98
N ARG A 161 -30.06 3.56 6.03
CA ARG A 161 -29.25 4.24 7.05
C ARG A 161 -28.51 3.24 7.94
N CYS A 162 -29.09 2.08 8.24
CA CYS A 162 -28.38 1.01 8.96
C CYS A 162 -27.21 0.46 8.13
N TYR A 163 -27.42 0.27 6.83
CA TYR A 163 -26.40 -0.19 5.91
C TYR A 163 -25.24 0.81 5.81
N LEU A 164 -25.54 2.09 5.55
CA LEU A 164 -24.50 3.12 5.46
C LEU A 164 -23.71 3.21 6.77
N GLU A 165 -24.36 3.27 7.92
CA GLU A 165 -23.64 3.36 9.19
C GLU A 165 -22.74 2.15 9.47
N GLY A 166 -23.17 0.95 9.06
CA GLY A 166 -22.38 -0.27 9.25
C GLY A 166 -21.17 -0.41 8.32
N TYR A 167 -21.24 0.16 7.10
CA TYR A 167 -20.30 -0.14 6.02
C TYR A 167 -19.65 1.09 5.36
N TRP A 168 -20.01 2.33 5.76
CA TRP A 168 -19.49 3.54 5.12
C TRP A 168 -17.95 3.64 5.16
N GLY A 169 -17.32 3.12 6.21
CA GLY A 169 -15.86 3.17 6.36
C GLY A 169 -15.13 2.44 5.23
N SER A 170 -15.55 1.21 4.91
CA SER A 170 -15.02 0.45 3.77
C SER A 170 -15.35 1.15 2.44
N PHE A 171 -16.56 1.70 2.32
CA PHE A 171 -16.97 2.42 1.12
C PHE A 171 -16.11 3.66 0.85
N VAL A 172 -15.87 4.48 1.87
CA VAL A 172 -15.01 5.67 1.76
C VAL A 172 -13.56 5.29 1.50
N LEU A 173 -13.04 4.26 2.18
CA LEU A 173 -11.68 3.78 1.93
C LEU A 173 -11.50 3.30 0.48
N GLY A 174 -12.44 2.49 -0.03
CA GLY A 174 -12.46 2.06 -1.42
C GLY A 174 -12.55 3.25 -2.37
N GLY A 175 -13.46 4.19 -2.11
CA GLY A 175 -13.61 5.41 -2.90
C GLY A 175 -12.33 6.26 -2.97
N ILE A 176 -11.64 6.46 -1.84
CA ILE A 176 -10.36 7.20 -1.80
C ILE A 176 -9.31 6.49 -2.64
N LEU A 177 -9.16 5.17 -2.52
CA LEU A 177 -8.22 4.41 -3.34
C LEU A 177 -8.55 4.51 -4.83
N LYS A 178 -9.83 4.47 -5.19
CA LYS A 178 -10.27 4.65 -6.58
C LYS A 178 -9.90 6.03 -7.11
N LEU A 179 -10.18 7.08 -6.35
CA LEU A 179 -9.81 8.45 -6.72
C LEU A 179 -8.29 8.62 -6.87
N CYS A 180 -7.49 8.04 -5.97
CA CYS A 180 -6.04 8.02 -6.10
C CYS A 180 -5.60 7.31 -7.39
N GLY A 181 -6.21 6.16 -7.71
CA GLY A 181 -5.95 5.44 -8.96
C GLY A 181 -6.28 6.27 -10.19
N ASP A 182 -7.42 6.97 -10.20
CA ASP A 182 -7.85 7.81 -11.32
C ASP A 182 -6.92 9.03 -11.49
N CYS A 183 -6.47 9.66 -10.39
CA CYS A 183 -5.47 10.72 -10.42
C CYS A 183 -4.13 10.24 -11.00
N VAL A 184 -3.65 9.08 -10.57
CA VAL A 184 -2.42 8.48 -11.11
C VAL A 184 -2.58 8.09 -12.58
N GLY A 185 -3.78 7.67 -13.00
CA GLY A 185 -4.11 7.36 -14.39
C GLY A 185 -3.93 8.53 -15.35
N VAL A 186 -3.98 9.78 -14.88
CA VAL A 186 -3.72 10.99 -15.69
C VAL A 186 -2.23 11.15 -16.03
N VAL A 187 -1.33 10.54 -15.26
CA VAL A 187 0.12 10.67 -15.49
C VAL A 187 0.53 10.05 -16.82
N ALA A 188 -0.11 8.95 -17.25
CA ALA A 188 0.21 8.29 -18.51
C ALA A 188 -0.01 9.19 -19.75
N PRO A 189 -1.22 9.74 -20.01
CA PRO A 189 -1.43 10.61 -21.17
C PRO A 189 -0.59 11.90 -21.12
N VAL A 190 -0.42 12.52 -19.95
CA VAL A 190 0.43 13.71 -19.80
C VAL A 190 1.90 13.35 -20.06
N GLY A 191 2.38 12.23 -19.50
CA GLY A 191 3.76 11.78 -19.68
C GLY A 191 4.09 11.45 -21.13
N ILE A 192 3.16 10.85 -21.89
CA ILE A 192 3.35 10.60 -23.33
C ILE A 192 3.60 11.91 -24.08
N SER A 193 2.85 12.99 -23.76
CA SER A 193 3.04 14.29 -24.42
C SER A 193 4.46 14.84 -24.22
N VAL A 194 5.00 14.70 -23.00
CA VAL A 194 6.37 15.12 -22.66
C VAL A 194 7.40 14.25 -23.37
N VAL A 195 7.18 12.93 -23.43
CA VAL A 195 8.07 12.01 -24.15
C VAL A 195 8.13 12.35 -25.63
N VAL A 196 6.98 12.64 -26.26
CA VAL A 196 6.91 13.06 -27.67
C VAL A 196 7.68 14.37 -27.88
N GLN A 197 7.44 15.38 -27.04
CA GLN A 197 8.16 16.66 -27.11
C GLN A 197 9.68 16.49 -26.96
N TYR A 198 10.12 15.63 -26.03
CA TYR A 198 11.53 15.34 -25.82
C TYR A 198 12.21 14.70 -27.05
N VAL A 199 11.48 13.88 -27.80
CA VAL A 199 11.98 13.26 -29.04
C VAL A 199 12.02 14.26 -30.20
N GLN A 200 11.02 15.15 -30.27
CA GLN A 200 10.94 16.18 -31.33
C GLN A 200 12.03 17.23 -31.16
N ASP A 201 12.18 17.77 -29.95
CA ASP A 201 13.11 18.84 -29.62
C ASP A 201 14.00 18.45 -28.43
N PRO A 202 15.06 17.64 -28.67
CA PRO A 202 15.93 17.19 -27.59
C PRO A 202 16.68 18.38 -26.95
N PRO A 203 16.68 18.51 -25.61
CA PRO A 203 17.34 19.63 -24.94
C PRO A 203 18.85 19.63 -25.17
N VAL A 204 19.42 20.82 -25.38
CA VAL A 204 20.86 21.02 -25.61
C VAL A 204 21.62 20.81 -24.29
N LYS A 205 22.59 19.89 -24.30
CA LYS A 205 23.56 19.51 -23.26
C LYS A 205 23.37 20.15 -21.87
N TYR A 206 22.98 19.33 -20.90
CA TYR A 206 22.97 19.67 -19.47
C TYR A 206 24.38 20.05 -18.98
N SER A 207 24.49 21.18 -18.27
CA SER A 207 25.71 21.59 -17.59
C SER A 207 26.03 20.60 -16.47
N ARG A 208 27.18 19.90 -16.55
CA ARG A 208 27.57 18.85 -15.57
C ARG A 208 27.84 19.37 -14.15
N ILE A 209 27.92 20.68 -13.96
CA ILE A 209 28.42 21.31 -12.74
C ILE A 209 27.25 21.71 -11.81
N ASP A 210 26.05 21.90 -12.35
CA ASP A 210 24.88 22.37 -11.59
C ASP A 210 23.96 21.21 -11.19
N ALA A 211 23.27 21.39 -10.05
CA ALA A 211 22.26 20.44 -9.60
C ALA A 211 21.04 20.43 -10.54
N VAL A 212 20.47 19.25 -10.78
CA VAL A 212 19.33 19.08 -11.70
C VAL A 212 18.07 19.72 -11.13
N THR A 213 17.42 20.57 -11.93
CA THR A 213 16.15 21.21 -11.55
C THR A 213 14.94 20.28 -11.75
N VAL A 214 13.83 20.55 -11.06
CA VAL A 214 12.60 19.75 -11.20
C VAL A 214 12.05 19.77 -12.62
N SER A 215 12.06 20.94 -13.25
CA SER A 215 11.59 21.09 -14.64
C SER A 215 12.47 20.30 -15.61
N GLU A 216 13.80 20.39 -15.47
CA GLU A 216 14.76 19.65 -16.28
C GLU A 216 14.61 18.14 -16.11
N PHE A 217 14.41 17.67 -14.88
CA PHE A 217 14.20 16.26 -14.56
C PHE A 217 12.89 15.72 -15.15
N LEU A 218 11.79 16.45 -15.02
CA LEU A 218 10.48 16.03 -15.55
C LEU A 218 10.39 16.18 -17.07
N SER A 219 11.17 17.08 -17.67
CA SER A 219 11.22 17.23 -19.14
C SER A 219 12.04 16.14 -19.82
N ASN A 220 12.81 15.36 -19.06
CA ASN A 220 13.59 14.27 -19.61
C ASN A 220 12.69 13.08 -19.99
N GLY A 221 12.64 12.75 -21.28
CA GLY A 221 11.76 11.70 -21.81
C GLY A 221 12.03 10.30 -21.21
N TYR A 222 13.28 9.96 -20.89
CA TYR A 222 13.59 8.67 -20.26
C TYR A 222 13.07 8.60 -18.81
N VAL A 223 13.27 9.67 -18.05
CA VAL A 223 12.75 9.78 -16.68
C VAL A 223 11.23 9.72 -16.70
N MET A 224 10.59 10.47 -17.61
CA MET A 224 9.14 10.46 -17.74
C MET A 224 8.59 9.09 -18.14
N ALA A 225 9.26 8.35 -19.03
CA ALA A 225 8.86 6.98 -19.37
C ALA A 225 8.86 6.04 -18.15
N VAL A 226 9.85 6.16 -17.26
CA VAL A 226 9.89 5.41 -16.00
C VAL A 226 8.76 5.84 -15.06
N ILE A 227 8.49 7.15 -14.96
CA ILE A 227 7.38 7.68 -14.16
C ILE A 227 6.04 7.13 -14.67
N VAL A 228 5.82 7.15 -15.99
CA VAL A 228 4.60 6.58 -16.62
C VAL A 228 4.48 5.10 -16.27
N PHE A 229 5.54 4.31 -16.43
CA PHE A 229 5.53 2.89 -16.09
C PHE A 229 5.15 2.63 -14.62
N ILE A 230 5.78 3.34 -13.68
CA ILE A 230 5.47 3.22 -12.24
C ILE A 230 4.03 3.66 -11.95
N SER A 231 3.58 4.74 -12.59
CA SER A 231 2.21 5.24 -12.44
C SER A 231 1.17 4.22 -12.92
N SER A 232 1.40 3.55 -14.05
CA SER A 232 0.48 2.52 -14.57
C SER A 232 0.37 1.32 -13.63
N ILE A 233 1.49 0.89 -13.03
CA ILE A 233 1.47 -0.16 -12.00
C ILE A 233 0.67 0.31 -10.79
N ALA A 234 0.96 1.51 -10.28
CA ALA A 234 0.29 2.07 -9.11
C ALA A 234 -1.23 2.27 -9.34
N GLN A 235 -1.64 2.77 -10.51
CA GLN A 235 -3.03 2.87 -10.91
C GLN A 235 -3.72 1.50 -10.86
N GLY A 236 -3.12 0.49 -11.48
CA GLY A 236 -3.64 -0.87 -11.47
C GLY A 236 -3.81 -1.40 -10.04
N SER A 237 -2.78 -1.26 -9.20
CA SER A 237 -2.83 -1.69 -7.80
C SER A 237 -3.91 -0.97 -6.99
N PHE A 238 -4.03 0.36 -7.10
CA PHE A 238 -5.08 1.11 -6.39
C PHE A 238 -6.48 0.73 -6.86
N SER A 239 -6.67 0.53 -8.16
CA SER A 239 -7.96 0.11 -8.69
C SER A 239 -8.36 -1.29 -8.21
N GLN A 240 -7.41 -2.24 -8.16
CA GLN A 240 -7.70 -3.59 -7.66
C GLN A 240 -7.94 -3.61 -6.15
N ALA A 241 -7.14 -2.86 -5.38
CA ALA A 241 -7.34 -2.73 -3.93
C ALA A 241 -8.70 -2.08 -3.59
N SER A 242 -9.12 -1.06 -4.35
CA SER A 242 -10.45 -0.46 -4.21
C SER A 242 -11.54 -1.49 -4.44
N THR A 243 -11.46 -2.26 -5.53
CA THR A 243 -12.48 -3.27 -5.86
C THR A 243 -12.54 -4.35 -4.79
N HIS A 244 -11.39 -4.82 -4.30
CA HIS A 244 -11.35 -5.83 -3.23
C HIS A 244 -12.00 -5.32 -1.95
N ILE A 245 -11.67 -4.11 -1.48
CA ILE A 245 -12.24 -3.53 -0.25
C ILE A 245 -13.76 -3.30 -0.35
N LEU A 246 -14.27 -2.99 -1.55
CA LEU A 246 -15.71 -2.78 -1.75
C LEU A 246 -16.51 -4.09 -1.84
N ASN A 247 -15.85 -5.18 -2.23
CA ASN A 247 -16.47 -6.48 -2.44
C ASN A 247 -16.32 -7.45 -1.25
N VAL A 248 -15.51 -7.08 -0.25
CA VAL A 248 -15.23 -7.85 0.98
C VAL A 248 -15.88 -7.19 2.20
#